data_AF-A0A537ZBD3-F1
#
_entry.id   AF-A0A537ZBD3-F1
#
_cell.length_a   1.000
_cell.length_b   1.000
_cell.length_c   1.000
_cell.angle_alpha   90.00
_cell.angle_beta   90.00
_cell.angle_gamma   90.00
#
_symmetry.space_group_name_H-M   'P 1'
#
loop_
_entity.id
_entity.type
_entity.pdbx_description
1 polymer ?
#
loop_
_entity_poly.entity_id
_entity_poly.type
_entity_poly.pdbx_seq_one_letter_code
_entity_poly.pdbx_strand_id
1 'polypeptide(L)'
;MSGDGDAVEIAPYDPRWPEAFAAAESELHTVLRSWVVAIEHIGSTAVPGLPAKPVIDILVGVHTLADNDAIVVAVESLGYEYVPEYEDELPDRRYFRRWAAGRRTHQIHLVERTNTDWWDRHIGFRDWLRTHEDARPHTETTGRDTATPRVTSSVGSRTRHGLPSDVDGRASKRQVVRE
;
A
#
# COMPACT_ATOMS: atom_id res chain seq x y z
N MET A 1 -8.49 8.86 -23.75
CA MET A 1 -7.72 7.61 -23.90
C MET A 1 -6.52 7.73 -22.98
N SER A 2 -6.72 7.48 -21.68
CA SER A 2 -5.67 7.57 -20.67
C SER A 2 -5.53 6.18 -20.07
N GLY A 3 -4.84 5.29 -20.80
CA GLY A 3 -4.37 4.06 -20.21
C GLY A 3 -3.14 4.38 -19.38
N ASP A 4 -3.06 3.85 -18.16
CA ASP A 4 -1.92 3.92 -17.24
C ASP A 4 -0.65 3.34 -17.88
N GLY A 5 -0.06 4.09 -18.79
CA GLY A 5 1.04 3.69 -19.66
C GLY A 5 2.39 3.63 -18.97
N ASP A 6 2.47 3.04 -17.78
CA ASP A 6 3.75 2.61 -17.22
C ASP A 6 3.93 1.12 -17.52
N ALA A 7 4.93 0.79 -18.32
CA ALA A 7 5.23 -0.60 -18.66
C ALA A 7 5.49 -1.38 -17.36
N VAL A 8 4.79 -2.50 -17.17
CA VAL A 8 4.94 -3.36 -15.99
C VAL A 8 6.27 -4.10 -16.08
N GLU A 9 7.35 -3.44 -15.66
CA GLU A 9 8.69 -4.01 -15.58
C GLU A 9 8.96 -4.43 -14.13
N ILE A 10 9.28 -5.72 -13.95
CA ILE A 10 9.75 -6.25 -12.67
C ILE A 10 11.28 -6.26 -12.68
N ALA A 11 11.89 -5.64 -11.68
CA ALA A 11 13.32 -5.61 -11.47
C ALA A 11 13.74 -6.55 -10.33
N PRO A 12 14.98 -7.07 -10.33
CA PRO A 12 15.58 -7.69 -9.16
C PRO A 12 15.55 -6.73 -7.96
N TYR A 13 15.63 -7.28 -6.74
CA TYR A 13 15.70 -6.45 -5.54
C TYR A 13 16.87 -5.46 -5.61
N ASP A 14 16.58 -4.19 -5.37
CA ASP A 14 17.58 -3.12 -5.32
C ASP A 14 17.82 -2.69 -3.86
N PRO A 15 19.05 -2.80 -3.33
CA PRO A 15 19.36 -2.38 -1.97
C PRO A 15 19.21 -0.87 -1.73
N ARG A 16 18.98 -0.07 -2.78
CA ARG A 16 18.68 1.37 -2.68
C ARG A 16 17.21 1.66 -2.41
N TRP A 17 16.29 0.69 -2.51
CA TRP A 17 14.88 0.93 -2.22
C TRP A 17 14.62 1.38 -0.77
N PRO A 18 15.25 0.78 0.26
CA PRO A 18 15.17 1.31 1.63
C PRO A 18 15.70 2.74 1.76
N GLU A 19 16.74 3.13 1.01
CA GLU A 19 17.28 4.49 1.02
C GLU A 19 16.29 5.48 0.39
N ALA A 20 15.66 5.09 -0.73
CA ALA A 20 14.62 5.89 -1.38
C ALA A 20 13.40 6.07 -0.46
N PHE A 21 12.99 5.02 0.24
CA PHE A 21 11.96 5.12 1.27
C PHE A 21 12.36 6.08 2.40
N ALA A 22 13.56 5.93 2.97
CA ALA A 22 14.01 6.77 4.08
C ALA A 22 14.06 8.26 3.70
N ALA A 23 14.45 8.57 2.45
CA ALA A 23 14.39 9.93 1.93
C ALA A 23 12.94 10.45 1.86
N ALA A 24 12.02 9.66 1.30
CA ALA A 24 10.60 10.03 1.21
C ALA A 24 9.94 10.17 2.59
N GLU A 25 10.27 9.29 3.54
CA GLU A 25 9.83 9.35 4.93
C GLU A 25 10.27 10.68 5.59
N SER A 26 11.52 11.09 5.39
CA SER A 26 12.03 12.37 5.91
C SER A 26 11.33 13.58 5.28
N GLU A 27 11.06 13.55 3.97
CA GLU A 27 10.30 14.59 3.27
C GLU A 27 8.88 14.70 3.84
N LEU A 28 8.19 13.57 4.00
CA LEU A 28 6.82 13.49 4.52
C LEU A 28 6.72 13.95 5.97
N HIS A 29 7.65 13.54 6.84
CA HIS A 29 7.68 14.03 8.22
C HIS A 29 7.81 15.56 8.30
N THR A 30 8.58 16.15 7.38
CA THR A 30 8.83 17.61 7.36
C THR A 30 7.55 18.41 7.05
N VAL A 31 6.71 17.92 6.14
CA VAL A 31 5.48 18.62 5.72
C VAL A 31 4.27 18.23 6.56
N LEU A 32 4.17 16.97 7.00
CA LEU A 32 3.02 16.47 7.75
C LEU A 32 3.08 16.81 9.24
N ARG A 33 4.28 16.93 9.81
CA ARG A 33 4.53 17.42 11.17
C ARG A 33 3.63 16.76 12.23
N SER A 34 2.69 17.52 12.80
CA SER A 34 1.79 17.09 13.87
C SER A 34 0.62 16.23 13.38
N TRP A 35 0.38 16.11 12.07
CA TRP A 35 -0.66 15.22 11.56
C TRP A 35 -0.22 13.76 11.57
N VAL A 36 1.07 13.48 11.38
CA VAL A 36 1.57 12.11 11.20
C VAL A 36 1.82 11.40 12.53
N VAL A 37 1.33 10.16 12.60
CA VAL A 37 1.55 9.23 13.72
C VAL A 37 2.67 8.26 13.39
N ALA A 38 2.69 7.74 12.16
CA ALA A 38 3.68 6.79 11.69
C ALA A 38 3.77 6.79 10.16
N ILE A 39 4.94 6.43 9.64
CA ILE A 39 5.22 6.24 8.21
C ILE A 39 5.91 4.88 8.08
N GLU A 40 5.49 4.07 7.12
CA GLU A 40 5.97 2.70 6.98
C GLU A 40 6.26 2.35 5.53
N HIS A 41 7.39 1.67 5.28
CA HIS A 41 7.69 1.09 3.98
C HIS A 41 6.90 -0.20 3.84
N ILE A 42 6.02 -0.27 2.84
CA ILE A 42 5.20 -1.46 2.55
C ILE A 42 5.45 -1.94 1.12
N GLY A 43 4.69 -2.97 0.71
CA GLY A 43 4.82 -3.55 -0.62
C GLY A 43 6.09 -4.39 -0.80
N SER A 44 6.30 -4.87 -2.03
CA SER A 44 7.39 -5.80 -2.32
C SER A 44 8.77 -5.17 -2.22
N THR A 45 8.89 -3.85 -2.49
CA THR A 45 10.18 -3.14 -2.37
C THR A 45 10.68 -3.02 -0.93
N ALA A 46 9.80 -3.24 0.06
CA ALA A 46 10.14 -3.31 1.48
C ALA A 46 10.67 -4.69 1.92
N VAL A 47 10.71 -5.69 1.04
CA VAL A 47 11.13 -7.07 1.36
C VAL A 47 12.49 -7.37 0.72
N PRO A 48 13.58 -7.44 1.50
CA PRO A 48 14.91 -7.75 0.98
C PRO A 48 14.96 -9.03 0.14
N GLY A 49 15.52 -8.93 -1.06
CA GLY A 49 15.66 -10.04 -2.01
C GLY A 49 14.43 -10.35 -2.85
N LEU A 50 13.31 -9.63 -2.70
CA LEU A 50 12.10 -9.84 -3.50
C LEU A 50 12.12 -8.99 -4.78
N PRO A 51 12.02 -9.59 -5.99
CA PRO A 51 11.82 -8.83 -7.22
C PRO A 51 10.50 -8.06 -7.21
N ALA A 52 10.50 -6.83 -7.71
CA ALA A 52 9.34 -5.94 -7.64
C ALA A 52 9.30 -4.94 -8.80
N LYS A 53 8.15 -4.29 -8.98
CA LYS A 53 8.13 -3.01 -9.71
C LYS A 53 8.97 -2.00 -8.93
N PRO A 54 9.81 -1.18 -9.58
CA PRO A 54 10.67 -0.21 -8.89
C PRO A 54 9.87 1.02 -8.42
N VAL A 55 8.84 0.79 -7.60
CA VAL A 55 7.96 1.79 -7.02
C VAL A 55 7.95 1.61 -5.50
N ILE A 56 8.25 2.67 -4.77
CA ILE A 56 8.25 2.67 -3.30
C ILE A 56 6.80 2.87 -2.82
N ASP A 57 6.25 1.86 -2.17
CA ASP A 57 4.92 1.93 -1.56
C ASP A 57 5.05 2.39 -0.09
N ILE A 58 4.39 3.49 0.25
CA ILE A 58 4.49 4.16 1.54
C ILE A 58 3.12 4.16 2.20
N LEU A 59 3.03 3.69 3.44
CA LEU A 59 1.84 3.79 4.26
C LEU A 59 2.04 4.90 5.29
N VAL A 60 1.18 5.92 5.24
CA VAL A 60 1.19 7.06 6.17
C VAL A 60 -0.04 6.99 7.06
N GLY A 61 0.17 7.00 8.36
CA GLY A 61 -0.89 6.99 9.37
C GLY A 61 -0.99 8.37 9.97
N VAL A 62 -2.14 9.04 9.80
CA VAL A 62 -2.41 10.35 10.41
C VAL A 62 -3.36 10.24 11.60
N HIS A 63 -3.38 11.24 12.46
CA HIS A 63 -4.31 11.29 13.59
C HIS A 63 -5.78 11.35 13.12
N THR A 64 -6.04 12.16 12.11
CA THR A 64 -7.36 12.30 11.50
C THR A 64 -7.26 12.86 10.09
N LEU A 65 -8.24 12.53 9.24
CA LEU A 65 -8.43 13.09 7.91
C LEU A 65 -9.34 14.34 7.93
N ALA A 66 -9.69 14.88 9.11
CA ALA A 66 -10.49 16.10 9.20
C ALA A 66 -9.85 17.31 8.50
N ASP A 67 -8.50 17.41 8.54
CA ASP A 67 -7.71 18.45 7.87
C ASP A 67 -7.28 18.05 6.45
N ASN A 68 -8.09 17.26 5.74
CA ASN A 68 -7.71 16.63 4.47
C ASN A 68 -7.08 17.60 3.46
N ASP A 69 -7.72 18.73 3.21
CA ASP A 69 -7.27 19.69 2.19
C ASP A 69 -5.87 20.23 2.51
N ALA A 70 -5.58 20.48 3.80
CA ALA A 70 -4.28 20.96 4.25
C ALA A 70 -3.21 19.86 4.13
N ILE A 71 -3.58 18.61 4.44
CA ILE A 71 -2.70 17.43 4.27
C ILE A 71 -2.37 17.24 2.78
N VAL A 72 -3.38 17.29 1.91
CA VAL A 72 -3.21 17.15 0.45
C VAL A 72 -2.24 18.21 -0.06
N VAL A 73 -2.49 19.49 0.24
CA VAL A 73 -1.60 20.59 -0.19
C VAL A 73 -0.16 20.38 0.33
N ALA A 74 0.00 19.92 1.57
CA ALA A 74 1.32 19.67 2.14
C ALA A 74 2.06 18.55 1.39
N VAL A 75 1.39 17.43 1.07
CA VAL A 75 1.98 16.30 0.34
C VAL A 75 2.26 16.67 -1.12
N GLU A 76 1.35 17.39 -1.78
CA GLU A 76 1.53 17.87 -3.15
C GLU A 76 2.72 18.84 -3.28
N SER A 77 3.04 19.59 -2.23
CA SER A 77 4.22 20.48 -2.21
C SER A 77 5.56 19.73 -2.37
N LEU A 78 5.57 18.41 -2.14
CA LEU A 78 6.72 17.53 -2.35
C LEU A 78 6.75 16.92 -3.78
N GLY A 79 5.85 17.34 -4.66
CA GLY A 79 5.76 16.84 -6.04
C GLY A 79 5.01 15.51 -6.18
N TYR A 80 4.20 15.15 -5.20
CA TYR A 80 3.22 14.07 -5.33
C TYR A 80 1.94 14.60 -5.98
N GLU A 81 1.29 13.78 -6.79
CA GLU A 81 -0.01 14.02 -7.39
C GLU A 81 -1.07 13.31 -6.56
N TYR A 82 -2.06 14.05 -6.08
CA TYR A 82 -3.23 13.50 -5.41
C TYR A 82 -4.23 12.93 -6.43
N VAL A 83 -4.77 11.72 -6.17
CA VAL A 83 -5.71 11.03 -7.07
C VAL A 83 -7.03 10.76 -6.34
N PRO A 84 -7.95 11.75 -6.30
CA PRO A 84 -9.21 11.63 -5.56
C PRO A 84 -10.17 10.60 -6.16
N GLU A 85 -10.00 10.19 -7.42
CA GLU A 85 -10.88 9.23 -8.08
C GLU A 85 -10.89 7.85 -7.40
N TYR A 86 -9.83 7.50 -6.66
CA TYR A 86 -9.77 6.24 -5.91
C TYR A 86 -10.53 6.28 -4.58
N GLU A 87 -11.03 7.43 -4.16
CA GLU A 87 -11.83 7.56 -2.93
C GLU A 87 -13.23 6.98 -3.08
N ASP A 88 -13.76 6.92 -4.32
CA ASP A 88 -15.05 6.28 -4.61
C ASP A 88 -15.06 4.81 -4.18
N GLU A 89 -13.91 4.14 -4.25
CA GLU A 89 -13.73 2.74 -3.82
C GLU A 89 -13.19 2.62 -2.38
N LEU A 90 -12.35 3.57 -1.97
CA LEU A 90 -11.65 3.56 -0.69
C LEU A 90 -11.73 4.95 -0.02
N PRO A 91 -12.89 5.31 0.56
CA PRO A 91 -13.17 6.67 1.04
C PRO A 91 -12.32 7.10 2.24
N ASP A 92 -11.78 6.13 2.98
CA ASP A 92 -10.93 6.37 4.16
C ASP A 92 -9.43 6.43 3.80
N ARG A 93 -9.09 6.47 2.50
CA ARG A 93 -7.71 6.49 2.00
C ARG A 93 -7.48 7.66 1.05
N ARG A 94 -6.45 8.47 1.33
CA ARG A 94 -5.88 9.42 0.37
C ARG A 94 -4.75 8.75 -0.37
N TYR A 95 -4.84 8.71 -1.70
CA TYR A 95 -3.82 8.12 -2.55
C TYR A 95 -3.03 9.19 -3.28
N PHE A 96 -1.71 9.06 -3.24
CA PHE A 96 -0.82 9.93 -3.99
C PHE A 96 0.19 9.12 -4.79
N ARG A 97 0.65 9.68 -5.91
CA ARG A 97 1.72 9.10 -6.74
C ARG A 97 2.74 10.14 -7.11
N ARG A 98 4.01 9.75 -7.22
CA ARG A 98 5.09 10.64 -7.70
C ARG A 98 5.78 10.03 -8.91
N TRP A 99 6.05 10.87 -9.90
CA TRP A 99 6.68 10.50 -11.16
C TRP A 99 8.10 11.07 -11.25
N ALA A 100 9.01 10.33 -11.86
CA ALA A 100 10.31 10.84 -12.26
C ALA A 100 10.74 10.17 -13.57
N ALA A 101 11.32 10.95 -14.48
CA ALA A 101 11.77 10.47 -15.80
C ALA A 101 10.68 9.66 -16.57
N GLY A 102 9.41 10.07 -16.45
CA GLY A 102 8.29 9.42 -17.14
C GLY A 102 7.80 8.11 -16.51
N ARG A 103 8.27 7.73 -15.32
CA ARG A 103 7.86 6.51 -14.61
C ARG A 103 7.36 6.80 -13.20
N ARG A 104 6.45 5.97 -12.69
CA ARG A 104 6.01 6.06 -11.30
C ARG A 104 7.14 5.61 -10.39
N THR A 105 7.42 6.36 -9.34
CA THR A 105 8.54 6.08 -8.41
C THR A 105 8.08 5.85 -6.98
N HIS A 106 7.01 6.54 -6.56
CA HIS A 106 6.48 6.41 -5.21
C HIS A 106 4.94 6.39 -5.26
N GLN A 107 4.37 5.70 -4.30
CA GLN A 107 2.93 5.68 -4.02
C GLN A 107 2.75 5.89 -2.52
N ILE A 108 1.83 6.78 -2.15
CA ILE A 108 1.46 7.00 -0.76
C ILE A 108 0.03 6.54 -0.57
N HIS A 109 -0.16 5.73 0.47
CA HIS A 109 -1.44 5.38 1.02
C HIS A 109 -1.57 6.03 2.38
N LEU A 110 -2.30 7.13 2.45
CA LEU A 110 -2.51 7.87 3.68
C LEU A 110 -3.90 7.54 4.25
N VAL A 111 -3.92 7.09 5.50
CA VAL A 111 -5.13 6.67 6.22
C VAL A 111 -5.10 7.23 7.64
N GLU A 112 -6.25 7.33 8.30
CA GLU A 112 -6.24 7.53 9.75
C GLU A 112 -5.60 6.32 10.44
N ARG A 113 -4.74 6.56 11.44
CA ARG A 113 -4.04 5.47 12.16
C ARG A 113 -4.99 4.56 12.94
N THR A 114 -6.19 5.06 13.25
CA THR A 114 -7.31 4.31 13.85
C THR A 114 -7.89 3.26 12.89
N ASN A 115 -7.63 3.35 11.58
CA ASN A 115 -7.97 2.32 10.60
C ASN A 115 -6.98 1.15 10.69
N THR A 116 -7.08 0.40 11.78
CA THR A 116 -6.16 -0.70 12.13
C THR A 116 -6.18 -1.82 11.10
N ASP A 117 -7.32 -2.11 10.48
CA ASP A 117 -7.42 -3.19 9.49
C ASP A 117 -6.54 -2.93 8.28
N TRP A 118 -6.51 -1.71 7.78
CA TRP A 118 -5.64 -1.34 6.66
C TRP A 118 -4.18 -1.33 7.10
N TRP A 119 -3.90 -0.75 8.27
CA TRP A 119 -2.56 -0.64 8.82
C TRP A 119 -1.92 -2.01 9.07
N ASP A 120 -2.53 -2.80 9.94
CA ASP A 120 -1.99 -4.06 10.43
C ASP A 120 -1.89 -5.11 9.31
N ARG A 121 -2.81 -5.07 8.34
CA ARG A 121 -2.77 -5.97 7.19
C ARG A 121 -1.56 -5.73 6.29
N HIS A 122 -1.24 -4.48 5.97
CA HIS A 122 -0.12 -4.18 5.07
C HIS A 122 1.23 -4.42 5.76
N ILE A 123 1.35 -4.03 7.02
CA ILE A 123 2.53 -4.29 7.84
C ILE A 123 2.72 -5.79 8.07
N GLY A 124 1.66 -6.47 8.50
CA GLY A 124 1.67 -7.92 8.73
C GLY A 124 2.04 -8.71 7.47
N PHE A 125 1.54 -8.30 6.29
CA PHE A 125 1.89 -8.95 5.04
C PHE A 125 3.37 -8.77 4.66
N ARG A 126 3.91 -7.54 4.79
CA ARG A 126 5.34 -7.27 4.60
C ARG A 126 6.20 -8.13 5.51
N ASP A 127 5.89 -8.11 6.80
CA ASP A 127 6.68 -8.81 7.81
C ASP A 127 6.60 -10.32 7.66
N TRP A 128 5.43 -10.84 7.26
CA TRP A 128 5.27 -12.25 6.90
C TRP A 128 6.15 -12.65 5.72
N LEU A 129 6.21 -11.86 4.63
CA LEU A 129 7.08 -12.15 3.48
C LEU A 129 8.57 -12.07 3.82
N ARG A 130 8.95 -11.24 4.79
CA ARG A 130 10.34 -11.15 5.26
C ARG A 130 10.79 -12.45 5.94
N THR A 131 9.89 -13.18 6.61
CA THR A 131 10.23 -14.41 7.34
C THR A 131 9.85 -15.71 6.63
N HIS A 132 9.17 -15.66 5.48
CA HIS A 132 8.72 -16.83 4.71
C HIS A 132 9.22 -16.76 3.26
N GLU A 133 10.49 -17.09 3.05
CA GLU A 133 11.12 -17.03 1.72
C GLU A 133 10.46 -17.98 0.70
N ASP A 134 9.96 -19.12 1.16
CA ASP A 134 9.25 -20.13 0.38
C ASP A 134 7.88 -19.66 -0.13
N ALA A 135 7.28 -18.68 0.55
CA ALA A 135 6.02 -18.07 0.14
C ALA A 135 6.20 -16.87 -0.79
N ARG A 136 7.44 -16.43 -1.04
CA ARG A 136 7.71 -15.32 -1.94
C ARG A 136 7.37 -15.75 -3.37
N PRO A 137 6.54 -14.97 -4.10
CA PRO A 137 6.15 -15.35 -5.44
C PRO A 137 7.38 -15.52 -6.32
N HIS A 138 7.51 -16.70 -6.92
CA HIS A 138 8.56 -17.02 -7.88
C HIS A 138 8.23 -16.35 -9.22
N THR A 139 8.37 -15.03 -9.28
CA THR A 139 8.10 -14.16 -10.44
C THR A 139 6.65 -14.18 -10.97
N GLU A 140 6.18 -12.99 -11.33
CA GLU A 140 4.89 -12.72 -11.98
C GLU A 140 3.65 -13.08 -11.15
N THR A 141 3.20 -12.11 -10.34
CA THR A 141 1.83 -11.52 -10.36
C THR A 141 1.57 -10.87 -9.01
N THR A 142 1.84 -9.58 -8.90
CA THR A 142 0.92 -8.56 -8.32
C THR A 142 1.48 -7.21 -8.74
N GLY A 143 1.42 -6.97 -10.04
CA GLY A 143 1.53 -5.63 -10.62
C GLY A 143 0.18 -4.93 -10.69
N ARG A 144 -0.83 -5.40 -9.95
CA ARG A 144 -2.12 -4.73 -9.81
C ARG A 144 -2.12 -4.03 -8.46
N ASP A 145 -2.23 -2.71 -8.52
CA ASP A 145 -2.21 -1.78 -7.38
C ASP A 145 -2.94 -2.38 -6.17
N THR A 146 -2.26 -2.47 -5.03
CA THR A 146 -2.87 -2.72 -3.71
C THR A 146 -3.76 -3.97 -3.56
N ALA A 147 -3.73 -4.92 -4.50
CA ALA A 147 -4.55 -6.13 -4.39
C ALA A 147 -3.94 -7.08 -3.35
N THR A 148 -4.42 -6.94 -2.12
CA THR A 148 -4.24 -7.94 -1.06
C THR A 148 -4.50 -9.35 -1.58
N PRO A 149 -3.63 -10.34 -1.32
CA PRO A 149 -3.94 -11.72 -1.67
C PRO A 149 -5.19 -12.17 -0.92
N ARG A 150 -6.15 -12.72 -1.67
CA ARG A 150 -7.24 -13.51 -1.12
C ARG A 150 -6.68 -14.91 -0.92
N VAL A 151 -6.41 -15.30 0.32
CA VAL A 151 -6.06 -16.69 0.63
C VAL A 151 -7.30 -17.53 0.35
N THR A 152 -7.37 -18.16 -0.83
CA THR A 152 -8.34 -19.23 -1.07
C THR A 152 -7.79 -20.46 -0.39
N SER A 153 -8.41 -20.87 0.71
CA SER A 153 -8.19 -22.17 1.33
C SER A 153 -8.58 -23.27 0.32
N SER A 154 -7.62 -23.82 -0.42
CA SER A 154 -7.78 -25.15 -0.98
C SER A 154 -7.58 -26.14 0.17
N VAL A 155 -8.63 -26.87 0.47
CA VAL A 155 -8.67 -27.88 1.52
C VAL A 155 -7.65 -28.98 1.18
N GLY A 156 -6.62 -29.09 2.01
CA GLY A 156 -5.66 -30.20 2.04
C GLY A 156 -5.16 -30.36 3.46
N SER A 157 -5.73 -31.32 4.19
CA SER A 157 -5.55 -31.46 5.64
C SER A 157 -4.09 -31.79 6.03
N ARG A 158 -3.51 -31.01 6.96
CA ARG A 158 -2.87 -31.48 8.21
C ARG A 158 -2.23 -30.31 8.98
N THR A 159 -2.54 -30.28 10.27
CA THR A 159 -2.18 -29.33 11.36
C THR A 159 -0.72 -28.86 11.45
N ARG A 160 -0.50 -27.56 11.71
CA ARG A 160 0.08 -27.02 12.97
C ARG A 160 0.15 -25.47 13.04
N HIS A 161 -0.25 -24.95 14.20
CA HIS A 161 0.06 -23.67 14.87
C HIS A 161 -0.01 -22.31 14.13
N GLY A 162 -1.04 -21.53 14.48
CA GLY A 162 -0.85 -20.15 14.95
C GLY A 162 -0.94 -19.01 13.93
N LEU A 163 -2.05 -18.88 13.19
CA LEU A 163 -2.47 -17.59 12.64
C LEU A 163 -3.36 -16.87 13.67
N PRO A 164 -3.36 -15.52 13.75
CA PRO A 164 -4.46 -14.81 14.40
C PRO A 164 -5.73 -15.07 13.59
N SER A 165 -6.71 -15.72 14.20
CA SER A 165 -8.06 -15.83 13.66
C SER A 165 -8.88 -14.60 14.04
N ASP A 166 -9.87 -14.31 13.20
CA ASP A 166 -11.08 -13.51 13.46
C ASP A 166 -11.09 -12.05 12.98
N VAL A 167 -11.50 -11.86 11.72
CA VAL A 167 -12.40 -10.77 11.32
C VAL A 167 -13.42 -11.33 10.31
N ASP A 168 -14.60 -11.73 10.78
CA ASP A 168 -15.75 -12.06 9.95
C ASP A 168 -16.53 -10.76 9.66
N GLY A 169 -16.35 -10.21 8.45
CA GLY A 169 -17.04 -9.01 7.98
C GLY A 169 -17.96 -9.32 6.81
N ARG A 170 -19.13 -9.93 7.07
CA ARG A 170 -20.22 -10.04 6.08
C ARG A 170 -20.77 -8.66 5.73
N ALA A 171 -20.42 -8.14 4.55
CA ALA A 171 -21.22 -7.12 3.88
C ALA A 171 -22.28 -7.80 3.00
N SER A 172 -23.54 -7.75 3.44
CA SER A 172 -24.72 -8.22 2.68
C SER A 172 -24.95 -7.36 1.44
N LYS A 173 -24.91 -7.97 0.25
CA LYS A 173 -25.43 -7.37 -0.99
C LYS A 173 -26.97 -7.43 -0.96
N ARG A 174 -27.64 -6.27 -0.94
CA ARG A 174 -29.05 -6.17 -1.37
C ARG A 174 -29.07 -5.78 -2.85
N GLN A 175 -29.59 -6.68 -3.65
CA GLN A 175 -29.91 -6.49 -5.06
C GLN A 175 -31.23 -5.71 -5.14
N VAL A 176 -31.23 -4.55 -5.80
CA VAL A 176 -32.47 -3.88 -6.22
C VAL A 176 -32.68 -4.20 -7.68
N VAL A 177 -33.64 -5.08 -7.95
CA VAL A 177 -34.27 -5.23 -9.26
C VAL A 177 -35.25 -4.08 -9.40
N ARG A 178 -35.21 -3.34 -10.52
CA ARG A 178 -36.31 -2.48 -10.94
C ARG A 178 -36.82 -3.00 -12.29
N GLU A 179 -38.13 -3.23 -12.32
CA GLU A 179 -38.95 -3.36 -13.53
C GLU A 179 -39.14 -1.99 -14.19
#